data_AF-A0A3M1YFB3-F1
#
_entry.id   AF-A0A3M1YFB3-F1
#
_cell.length_a   1.000
_cell.length_b   1.000
_cell.length_c   1.000
_cell.angle_alpha   90.00
_cell.angle_beta   90.00
_cell.angle_gamma   90.00
#
_symmetry.space_group_name_H-M   'P 1'
#
loop_
_entity.id
_entity.type
_entity.pdbx_description
1 polymer ?
#
loop_
_entity_poly.entity_id
_entity_poly.type
_entity_poly.pdbx_seq_one_letter_code
_entity_poly.pdbx_strand_id
1 'polypeptide(L)' 'LGLGKGTLKKGADADITIVDPEAQWRVEPERFFSKGKNTPFEGFVLKGRVVMTICKGRVYEEGAY' A
#
# COMPACT_ATOMS: atom_id res chain seq x y z
N LEU A 1 -0.30 -22.12 -0.39
CA LEU A 1 0.50 -21.54 0.71
C LEU A 1 -0.12 -21.77 2.10
N GLY A 2 -1.45 -21.92 2.24
CA GLY A 2 -2.06 -22.37 3.51
C GLY A 2 -1.86 -21.43 4.70
N LEU A 3 -1.61 -20.14 4.44
CA LEU A 3 -1.32 -19.15 5.46
C LEU A 3 -2.61 -18.63 6.09
N GLY A 4 -2.63 -18.48 7.41
CA GLY A 4 -3.72 -17.81 8.14
C GLY A 4 -3.71 -16.29 7.98
N LYS A 5 -3.63 -15.78 6.75
CA LYS A 5 -3.47 -14.35 6.40
C LYS A 5 -4.60 -13.88 5.47
N GLY A 6 -4.70 -12.55 5.26
CA GLY A 6 -5.63 -11.96 4.30
C GLY A 6 -7.09 -11.94 4.77
N THR A 7 -7.32 -11.82 6.08
CA THR A 7 -8.66 -11.77 6.66
C THR A 7 -8.75 -10.69 7.74
N LEU A 8 -9.89 -10.01 7.81
CA LEU A 8 -10.21 -9.04 8.86
C LEU A 8 -11.15 -9.69 9.89
N LYS A 9 -10.64 -10.67 10.63
CA LYS A 9 -11.36 -11.39 11.68
C LYS A 9 -10.73 -11.14 13.04
N LYS A 10 -11.54 -11.16 14.09
CA LYS A 10 -11.04 -11.13 15.47
C LYS A 10 -10.06 -12.29 15.70
N GLY A 11 -8.94 -12.01 16.35
CA GLY A 11 -7.88 -12.99 16.63
C GLY A 11 -6.91 -13.23 15.48
N ALA A 12 -7.13 -12.66 14.29
CA ALA A 12 -6.13 -12.66 13.22
C ALA A 12 -5.07 -11.58 13.46
N ASP A 13 -3.93 -11.71 12.77
CA ASP A 13 -2.90 -10.67 12.78
C ASP A 13 -3.48 -9.34 12.28
N ALA A 14 -3.09 -8.24 12.93
CA ALA A 14 -3.45 -6.88 12.54
C ALA A 14 -2.65 -6.42 11.31
N ASP A 15 -2.83 -7.14 10.21
CA ASP A 15 -2.30 -6.86 8.88
C ASP A 15 -3.41 -6.18 8.06
N ILE A 16 -3.37 -4.85 7.98
CA ILE A 16 -4.45 -4.01 7.45
C ILE A 16 -3.86 -2.96 6.52
N THR A 17 -4.50 -2.73 5.38
CA THR A 17 -4.18 -1.61 4.48
C THR A 17 -5.39 -0.69 4.39
N ILE A 18 -5.18 0.62 4.59
CA ILE A 18 -6.20 1.63 4.38
C ILE A 18 -5.99 2.25 3.01
N VAL A 19 -7.06 2.26 2.22
CA VAL A 19 -7.08 2.80 0.85
C VAL A 19 -8.09 3.94 0.82
N ASP A 20 -7.68 5.09 0.30
CA ASP A 20 -8.62 6.12 -0.16
C ASP A 20 -9.09 5.72 -1.56
N PRO A 21 -10.36 5.30 -1.73
CA PRO A 21 -10.86 4.84 -3.02
C PRO A 21 -11.06 5.98 -4.02
N GLU A 22 -11.23 7.23 -3.57
CA GLU A 22 -11.52 8.38 -4.42
C GLU A 22 -10.25 9.14 -4.84
N ALA A 23 -9.13 8.94 -4.14
CA ALA A 23 -7.85 9.48 -4.52
C ALA A 23 -7.44 9.05 -5.95
N GLN A 24 -7.09 10.05 -6.76
CA GLN A 24 -6.38 9.85 -8.02
C GLN A 24 -4.92 10.26 -7.88
N TRP A 25 -4.04 9.51 -8.52
CA TRP A 25 -2.62 9.83 -8.48
C TRP A 25 -1.89 9.39 -9.74
N ARG A 26 -0.81 10.11 -10.06
CA ARG A 26 0.07 9.80 -11.17
C ARG A 26 1.22 8.90 -10.69
N VAL A 27 1.53 7.86 -11.44
CA VAL A 27 2.69 7.02 -11.19
C VAL A 27 3.96 7.80 -11.55
N GLU A 28 4.74 8.13 -10.53
CA GLU A 28 6.01 8.86 -10.63
C GLU A 28 7.10 7.99 -9.98
N PRO A 29 7.88 7.21 -10.75
CA PRO A 29 8.87 6.27 -10.21
C PRO A 29 9.87 6.95 -9.27
N GLU A 30 10.22 8.20 -9.54
CA GLU A 30 11.11 9.03 -8.72
C GLU A 30 10.64 9.09 -7.27
N ARG A 31 9.32 9.09 -7.05
CA ARG A 31 8.68 9.12 -5.72
C ARG A 31 8.56 7.76 -5.04
N PHE A 32 8.90 6.66 -5.71
CA PHE A 32 8.83 5.33 -5.08
C PHE A 32 9.81 5.22 -3.92
N PHE A 33 9.38 4.60 -2.83
CA PHE A 33 10.30 4.21 -1.76
C PHE A 33 11.32 3.15 -2.22
N SER A 34 10.90 2.26 -3.14
CA SER A 34 11.79 1.27 -3.73
C SER A 34 12.99 1.92 -4.44
N LYS A 35 14.16 1.27 -4.32
CA LYS A 35 15.35 1.62 -5.09
C LYS A 35 15.17 1.39 -6.59
N GLY A 36 14.38 0.38 -6.96
CA GLY A 36 14.06 0.08 -8.36
C GLY A 36 13.04 1.06 -8.92
N LYS A 37 13.38 1.71 -10.03
CA LYS A 37 12.54 2.71 -10.72
C LYS A 37 12.01 2.22 -12.07
N ASN A 38 12.39 1.02 -12.47
CA ASN A 38 11.99 0.40 -13.73
C ASN A 38 10.53 -0.06 -13.66
N THR A 39 9.63 0.75 -14.21
CA THR A 39 8.21 0.42 -14.31
C THR A 39 7.65 0.86 -15.67
N PRO A 40 6.81 0.05 -16.34
CA PRO A 40 6.15 0.46 -17.57
C PRO A 40 4.97 1.41 -17.31
N PHE A 41 4.63 1.67 -16.05
CA PHE A 41 3.44 2.43 -15.66
C PHE A 41 3.71 3.93 -15.43
N GLU A 42 4.93 4.42 -15.65
CA GLU A 42 5.26 5.82 -15.48
C GLU A 42 4.26 6.73 -16.24
N GLY A 43 3.75 7.73 -15.54
CA GLY A 43 2.82 8.71 -16.08
C GLY A 43 1.35 8.28 -16.10
N PHE A 44 1.03 7.02 -15.78
CA PHE A 44 -0.36 6.56 -15.67
C PHE A 44 -1.06 7.25 -14.50
N VAL A 45 -2.34 7.59 -14.66
CA VAL A 45 -3.19 8.07 -13.56
C VAL A 45 -4.03 6.90 -13.07
N LEU A 46 -3.89 6.57 -11.80
CA LEU A 46 -4.60 5.47 -11.13
C LEU A 46 -5.61 6.03 -10.12
N LYS A 47 -6.67 5.25 -9.86
CA LYS A 47 -7.67 5.52 -8.81
C LYS A 47 -7.51 4.51 -7.68
N GLY A 48 -7.69 4.97 -6.44
CA GLY A 48 -7.42 4.19 -5.24
C GLY A 48 -5.96 4.35 -4.83
N ARG A 49 -5.73 4.95 -3.66
CA ARG A 49 -4.38 5.15 -3.11
C ARG A 49 -4.26 4.56 -1.72
N VAL A 50 -3.22 3.76 -1.50
CA VAL A 50 -2.89 3.26 -0.16
C VAL A 50 -2.34 4.43 0.65
N VAL A 51 -3.01 4.78 1.74
CA VAL A 51 -2.62 5.90 2.60
C VAL A 51 -1.94 5.43 3.89
N MET A 52 -2.18 4.18 4.28
CA MET A 52 -1.60 3.59 5.49
C MET A 52 -1.52 2.07 5.38
N THR A 53 -0.47 1.48 5.94
CA THR A 53 -0.33 0.05 6.14
C THR A 53 -0.05 -0.23 7.61
N ILE A 54 -0.73 -1.22 8.18
CA ILE A 54 -0.55 -1.70 9.54
C ILE A 54 -0.07 -3.14 9.42
N CYS A 55 1.12 -3.46 9.94
CA CYS A 55 1.70 -4.81 9.89
C CYS A 55 1.89 -5.30 11.32
N LYS A 56 1.16 -6.35 11.70
CA LYS A 56 1.12 -6.86 13.08
C LYS A 56 0.91 -5.74 14.12
N GLY A 57 0.06 -4.76 13.80
CA GLY A 57 -0.22 -3.62 14.67
C GLY A 57 0.77 -2.44 14.59
N ARG A 58 1.89 -2.57 13.87
CA ARG A 58 2.81 -1.45 13.61
C ARG A 58 2.32 -0.61 12.44
N VAL A 59 2.16 0.69 12.67
CA VAL A 59 1.64 1.64 11.69
C VAL A 59 2.74 2.19 10.81
N TYR A 60 2.44 2.31 9.52
CA TYR A 60 3.26 2.95 8.52
C TYR A 60 2.40 3.83 7.61
N GLU A 61 2.76 5.10 7.50
CA GLU A 61 2.02 6.11 6.76
C GLU A 61 2.65 6.38 5.40
N GLU A 62 1.85 6.81 4.44
CA GLU A 62 2.34 7.31 3.17
C GLU A 62 3.39 8.43 3.36
N GLY A 63 4.57 8.26 2.75
CA GLY A 63 5.68 9.21 2.85
C GLY A 63 6.59 9.05 4.08
N ALA A 64 6.27 8.13 5.00
CA ALA A 64 7.02 7.92 6.24
C ALA A 64 7.98 6.70 6.21
N TYR A 65 8.55 6.37 5.04
CA TYR A 65 9.48 5.25 4.86
C TYR A 65 10.87 5.72 4.45
#